data_AF-A0A4Y2VN72-F1
#
_entry.id   AF-A0A4Y2VN72-F1
#
_cell.length_a   1.000
_cell.length_b   1.000
_cell.length_c   1.000
_cell.angle_alpha   90.00
_cell.angle_beta   90.00
_cell.angle_gamma   90.00
#
_symmetry.space_group_name_H-M   'P 1'
#
loop_
_entity.id
_entity.type
_entity.pdbx_description
1 polymer ?
#
loop_
_entity_poly.entity_id
_entity_poly.type
_entity_poly.pdbx_seq_one_letter_code
_entity_poly.pdbx_strand_id
1 'polypeptide(L)'
;MKERNIDNAEQKANNAIDGQLEIQEEDKLLLDAYTHSIDEEKIDHDLIICLLTRIYASQEEGAVLIFLPGYDDIVTLRDRIINENENKPEIRVMLFTLHSQMQSSDQKRVFRPVLPGVRKLILSTNIAETSVTINDVLFVIDCGKVKEKSYDSLTGVTQLKAGWISKASAIQRRGRAGRCRPGLCYHLYSRARFNSFQKFQVPEILRVPIHELCLQAKLLAPPNAPIADFLAKAPDPPPFMVTRNAVTLLKVCFIIIEVIVNDNST
;
A
#
# COMPACT_ATOMS: atom_id res chain seq x y z
N MET A 1 4.57 -23.46 -22.69
CA MET A 1 4.76 -24.63 -21.78
C MET A 1 5.48 -24.30 -20.47
N LYS A 2 6.36 -23.28 -20.42
CA LYS A 2 7.02 -22.86 -19.17
C LYS A 2 6.11 -22.09 -18.19
N GLU A 3 5.15 -21.30 -18.67
CA GLU A 3 4.25 -20.49 -17.82
C GLU A 3 3.25 -21.34 -17.00
N ARG A 4 2.68 -22.41 -17.58
CA ARG A 4 1.73 -23.30 -16.88
C ARG A 4 2.35 -24.07 -15.70
N ASN A 5 3.68 -24.18 -15.66
CA ASN A 5 4.39 -24.89 -14.58
C ASN A 5 4.68 -23.99 -13.38
N ILE A 6 4.74 -22.67 -13.58
CA ILE A 6 4.93 -21.68 -12.51
C ILE A 6 3.61 -21.47 -11.77
N ASP A 7 2.50 -21.34 -12.50
CA ASP A 7 1.16 -21.25 -11.92
C ASP A 7 0.84 -22.47 -11.05
N ASN A 8 1.17 -23.69 -11.50
CA ASN A 8 0.95 -24.92 -10.72
C ASN A 8 1.84 -25.06 -9.48
N ALA A 9 3.06 -24.49 -9.50
CA ALA A 9 3.96 -24.49 -8.36
C ALA A 9 3.53 -23.44 -7.31
N GLU A 10 3.08 -22.26 -7.74
CA GLU A 10 2.47 -21.24 -6.87
C GLU A 10 1.14 -21.72 -6.28
N GLN A 11 0.31 -22.43 -7.05
CA GLN A 11 -0.95 -23.02 -6.56
C GLN A 11 -0.67 -24.10 -5.50
N LYS A 12 0.34 -24.94 -5.71
CA LYS A 12 0.75 -25.98 -4.73
C LYS A 12 1.40 -25.38 -3.49
N ALA A 13 2.21 -24.31 -3.62
CA ALA A 13 2.80 -23.62 -2.48
C ALA A 13 1.74 -22.86 -1.65
N ASN A 14 0.76 -22.24 -2.31
CA ASN A 14 -0.36 -21.60 -1.62
C ASN A 14 -1.28 -22.62 -0.92
N ASN A 15 -1.52 -23.78 -1.55
CA ASN A 15 -2.30 -24.87 -0.94
C ASN A 15 -1.55 -25.61 0.18
N ALA A 16 -0.22 -25.61 0.19
CA ALA A 16 0.58 -26.30 1.22
C ALA A 16 0.79 -25.47 2.50
N ILE A 17 0.54 -24.15 2.46
CA ILE A 17 0.73 -23.23 3.60
C ILE A 17 -0.61 -22.87 4.26
N ASP A 18 -1.74 -22.96 3.53
CA ASP A 18 -3.07 -22.91 4.12
C ASP A 18 -3.39 -24.29 4.74
N GLY A 19 -2.86 -24.53 5.94
CA GLY A 19 -3.55 -25.42 6.86
C GLY A 19 -4.98 -24.88 6.99
N GLN A 20 -5.96 -25.61 6.45
CA GLN A 20 -7.36 -25.33 6.67
C GLN A 20 -7.63 -25.51 8.17
N LEU A 21 -7.43 -24.45 8.95
CA LEU A 21 -8.08 -24.33 10.24
C LEU A 21 -9.57 -24.24 9.90
N GLU A 22 -10.27 -25.34 10.03
CA GLU A 22 -11.73 -25.35 10.01
C GLU A 22 -12.19 -24.37 11.09
N ILE A 23 -12.70 -23.23 10.65
CA ILE A 23 -13.27 -22.21 11.53
C ILE A 23 -14.53 -22.85 12.13
N GLN A 24 -14.58 -22.95 13.45
CA GLN A 24 -15.76 -23.48 14.14
C GLN A 24 -16.99 -22.62 13.81
N GLU A 25 -18.20 -23.20 13.84
CA GLU A 25 -19.41 -22.46 13.51
C GLU A 25 -19.60 -21.23 14.41
N GLU A 26 -19.22 -21.31 15.67
CA GLU A 26 -19.24 -20.19 16.62
C GLU A 26 -18.30 -19.05 16.20
N ASP A 27 -17.07 -19.36 15.81
CA ASP A 27 -16.10 -18.37 15.32
C ASP A 27 -16.58 -17.69 14.04
N LYS A 28 -17.27 -18.44 13.17
CA LYS A 28 -17.85 -17.91 11.94
C LYS A 28 -18.97 -16.92 12.25
N LEU A 29 -19.84 -17.23 13.22
CA LEU A 29 -20.90 -16.34 13.68
C LEU A 29 -20.32 -15.06 14.29
N LEU A 30 -19.26 -15.16 15.09
CA LEU A 30 -18.57 -13.99 15.66
C LEU A 30 -17.93 -13.12 14.57
N LEU A 31 -17.28 -13.73 13.57
CA LEU A 31 -16.69 -13.01 12.44
C LEU A 31 -17.76 -12.30 11.60
N ASP A 32 -18.89 -12.96 11.35
CA ASP A 32 -20.02 -12.38 10.63
C ASP A 32 -20.61 -11.21 11.43
N ALA A 33 -20.84 -11.38 12.72
CA ALA A 33 -21.33 -10.30 13.59
C ALA A 33 -20.38 -9.09 13.61
N TYR A 34 -19.07 -9.34 13.73
CA TYR A 34 -18.04 -8.29 13.68
C TYR A 34 -18.10 -7.56 12.33
N THR A 35 -18.09 -8.28 11.22
CA THR A 35 -18.09 -7.71 9.85
C THR A 35 -19.33 -6.83 9.59
N HIS A 36 -20.50 -7.18 10.15
CA HIS A 36 -21.72 -6.37 10.02
C HIS A 36 -21.77 -5.17 10.98
N SER A 37 -21.01 -5.20 12.08
CA SER A 37 -20.97 -4.12 13.06
C SER A 37 -19.99 -2.99 12.70
N ILE A 38 -19.00 -3.29 11.85
CA ILE A 38 -17.96 -2.34 11.45
C ILE A 38 -18.27 -1.68 10.12
N ASP A 39 -17.86 -0.41 10.00
CA ASP A 39 -17.82 0.29 8.73
C ASP A 39 -16.60 -0.20 7.94
N GLU A 40 -16.83 -0.97 6.86
CA GLU A 40 -15.75 -1.49 6.02
C GLU A 40 -14.88 -0.40 5.38
N GLU A 41 -15.33 0.85 5.32
CA GLU A 41 -14.53 1.96 4.80
C GLU A 41 -13.50 2.47 5.81
N LYS A 42 -13.67 2.15 7.11
CA LYS A 42 -12.81 2.61 8.19
C LYS A 42 -11.86 1.53 8.67
N ILE A 43 -10.72 1.97 9.21
CA ILE A 43 -9.78 1.10 9.91
C ILE A 43 -10.23 0.96 11.36
N ASP A 44 -10.40 -0.28 11.80
CA ASP A 44 -10.62 -0.61 13.21
C ASP A 44 -9.30 -0.48 13.97
N HIS A 45 -9.08 0.71 14.53
CA HIS A 45 -7.91 1.02 15.34
C HIS A 45 -7.94 0.29 16.68
N ASP A 46 -9.12 -0.03 17.22
CA ASP A 46 -9.27 -0.77 18.48
C ASP A 46 -8.74 -2.19 18.34
N LEU A 47 -9.09 -2.85 17.23
CA LEU A 47 -8.58 -4.18 16.91
C LEU A 47 -7.05 -4.19 16.79
N ILE A 48 -6.45 -3.15 16.20
CA ILE A 48 -4.98 -3.03 16.13
C ILE A 48 -4.37 -2.91 17.53
N ILE A 49 -4.95 -2.11 18.42
CA ILE A 49 -4.46 -1.95 19.81
C ILE A 49 -4.61 -3.25 20.60
N CYS A 50 -5.73 -3.96 20.47
CA CYS A 50 -5.94 -5.27 21.07
C CYS A 50 -4.89 -6.28 20.58
N LEU A 51 -4.63 -6.30 19.27
CA LEU A 51 -3.63 -7.18 18.67
C LEU A 51 -2.21 -6.83 19.14
N LEU A 52 -1.86 -5.54 19.21
CA LEU A 52 -0.58 -5.11 19.78
C LEU A 52 -0.44 -5.62 21.21
N THR A 53 -1.46 -5.45 22.05
CA THR A 53 -1.47 -5.95 23.43
C THR A 53 -1.21 -7.46 23.50
N ARG A 54 -1.84 -8.25 22.61
CA ARG A 54 -1.58 -9.69 22.49
C ARG A 54 -0.14 -10.00 22.09
N ILE A 55 0.41 -9.29 21.11
CA ILE A 55 1.82 -9.45 20.69
C ILE A 55 2.76 -9.07 21.85
N TYR A 56 2.42 -8.07 22.67
CA TYR A 56 3.17 -7.74 23.89
C TYR A 56 3.14 -8.88 24.91
N ALA A 57 1.96 -9.43 25.18
CA ALA A 57 1.79 -10.53 26.12
C ALA A 57 2.55 -11.81 25.73
N SER A 58 2.80 -12.04 24.43
CA SER A 58 3.58 -13.20 23.97
C SER A 58 5.06 -13.20 24.40
N GLN A 59 5.59 -12.06 24.85
CA GLN A 59 7.01 -11.84 25.21
C GLN A 59 8.04 -12.15 24.09
N GLU A 60 7.59 -12.49 22.88
CA GLU A 60 8.49 -12.70 21.75
C GLU A 60 9.13 -11.39 21.28
N GLU A 61 10.45 -11.36 21.16
CA GLU A 61 11.15 -10.17 20.69
C GLU A 61 10.88 -9.89 19.20
N GLY A 62 11.03 -8.64 18.76
CA GLY A 62 10.92 -8.28 17.35
C GLY A 62 10.11 -7.00 17.13
N ALA A 63 10.39 -6.32 16.03
CA ALA A 63 9.65 -5.14 15.61
C ALA A 63 8.29 -5.53 15.05
N VAL A 64 7.31 -4.63 15.23
CA VAL A 64 5.99 -4.71 14.61
C VAL A 64 5.89 -3.68 13.51
N LEU A 65 5.55 -4.13 12.30
CA LEU A 65 5.24 -3.27 11.15
C LEU A 65 3.74 -3.27 10.91
N ILE A 66 3.13 -2.08 10.91
CA ILE A 66 1.69 -1.89 10.76
C ILE A 66 1.43 -1.16 9.45
N PHE A 67 0.72 -1.79 8.53
CA PHE A 67 0.30 -1.19 7.26
C PHE A 67 -1.04 -0.48 7.40
N LEU A 68 -1.02 0.83 7.20
CA LEU A 68 -2.17 1.73 7.27
C LEU A 68 -2.40 2.41 5.90
N PRO A 69 -3.63 2.79 5.56
CA PRO A 69 -3.93 3.29 4.22
C PRO A 69 -3.36 4.70 3.96
N GLY A 70 -3.27 5.56 4.98
CA GLY A 70 -2.80 6.94 4.82
C GLY A 70 -2.21 7.55 6.08
N TYR A 71 -1.81 8.82 5.96
CA TYR A 71 -1.19 9.58 7.05
C TYR A 71 -2.15 9.84 8.22
N ASP A 72 -3.43 10.08 7.93
CA ASP A 72 -4.44 10.33 8.95
C ASP A 72 -4.59 9.14 9.91
N ASP A 73 -4.64 7.91 9.36
CA ASP A 73 -4.69 6.67 10.16
C ASP A 73 -3.39 6.46 10.95
N ILE A 74 -2.23 6.83 10.39
CA ILE A 74 -0.95 6.75 11.10
C ILE A 74 -0.96 7.67 12.33
N VAL A 75 -1.37 8.93 12.17
CA VAL A 75 -1.42 9.88 13.28
C VAL A 75 -2.44 9.41 14.33
N THR A 76 -3.63 9.01 13.88
CA THR A 76 -4.70 8.50 14.76
C THR A 76 -4.21 7.30 15.58
N LEU A 77 -3.63 6.28 14.94
CA LEU A 77 -3.12 5.12 15.65
C LEU A 77 -1.98 5.47 16.60
N ARG A 78 -1.04 6.32 16.16
CA ARG A 78 0.11 6.74 16.97
C ARG A 78 -0.35 7.38 18.28
N ASP A 79 -1.27 8.33 18.19
CA ASP A 79 -1.73 9.10 19.34
C ASP A 79 -2.51 8.19 20.30
N ARG A 80 -3.29 7.23 19.77
CA ARG A 80 -3.93 6.17 20.56
C ARG A 80 -2.92 5.27 21.29
N ILE A 81 -1.86 4.82 20.60
CA ILE A 81 -0.81 3.99 21.22
C ILE A 81 -0.14 4.76 22.36
N ILE A 82 0.15 6.05 22.17
CA ILE A 82 0.77 6.89 23.20
C ILE A 82 -0.13 6.96 24.44
N ASN A 83 -1.41 7.32 24.28
CA ASN A 83 -2.36 7.40 25.39
C ASN A 83 -2.54 6.07 26.14
N GLU A 84 -2.61 4.94 25.42
CA GLU A 84 -2.70 3.62 26.06
C GLU A 84 -1.42 3.23 26.80
N ASN A 85 -0.26 3.65 26.29
CA ASN A 85 1.04 3.34 26.90
C ASN A 85 1.33 4.20 28.13
N GLU A 86 0.79 5.42 28.22
CA GLU A 86 0.86 6.24 29.44
C GLU A 86 0.26 5.52 30.66
N ASN A 87 -0.75 4.69 30.43
CA ASN A 87 -1.39 3.89 31.47
C ASN A 87 -0.67 2.56 31.79
N LYS A 88 0.42 2.23 31.09
CA LYS A 88 1.16 0.95 31.17
C LYS A 88 2.67 1.16 31.12
N PRO A 89 3.28 1.78 32.16
CA PRO A 89 4.70 2.17 32.16
C PRO A 89 5.68 0.98 32.02
N GLU A 90 5.23 -0.24 32.30
CA GLU A 90 5.99 -1.48 32.08
C GLU A 90 6.22 -1.80 30.60
N ILE A 91 5.38 -1.27 29.69
CA ILE A 91 5.53 -1.45 28.25
C ILE A 91 6.31 -0.26 27.68
N ARG A 92 7.53 -0.53 27.20
CA ARG A 92 8.34 0.48 26.52
C ARG A 92 8.27 0.28 25.02
N VAL A 93 7.76 1.28 24.32
CA VAL A 93 7.60 1.27 22.86
C VAL A 93 8.35 2.43 22.24
N MET A 94 8.92 2.21 21.05
CA MET A 94 9.49 3.28 20.23
C MET A 94 8.77 3.31 18.89
N LEU A 95 8.04 4.39 18.65
CA LEU A 95 7.22 4.58 17.47
C LEU A 95 8.02 5.24 16.34
N PHE A 96 7.86 4.68 15.14
CA PHE A 96 8.37 5.23 13.89
C PHE A 96 7.23 5.36 12.90
N THR A 97 7.23 6.45 12.14
CA THR A 97 6.31 6.66 11.03
C THR A 97 7.07 6.53 9.72
N LEU A 98 6.46 5.90 8.73
CA LEU A 98 6.98 5.78 7.37
C LEU A 98 5.89 6.16 6.36
N HIS A 99 6.01 7.36 5.82
CA HIS A 99 5.14 7.91 4.80
C HIS A 99 5.96 8.58 3.68
N SER A 100 5.45 8.56 2.45
CA SER A 100 6.17 9.05 1.26
C SER A 100 6.52 10.54 1.31
N GLN A 101 5.76 11.35 2.04
CA GLN A 101 6.00 12.78 2.22
C GLN A 101 6.99 13.12 3.36
N MET A 102 7.52 12.13 4.07
CA MET A 102 8.49 12.37 5.14
C MET A 102 9.88 12.69 4.60
N GLN A 103 10.66 13.47 5.37
CA GLN A 103 12.07 13.70 5.06
C GLN A 103 12.86 12.38 5.11
N SER A 104 13.81 12.22 4.20
CA SER A 104 14.63 11.01 4.10
C SER A 104 15.47 10.76 5.37
N SER A 105 15.86 11.81 6.09
CA SER A 105 16.53 11.73 7.39
C SER A 105 15.67 11.02 8.44
N ASP A 106 14.38 11.33 8.49
CA ASP A 106 13.43 10.72 9.44
C ASP A 106 13.13 9.26 9.09
N GLN A 107 12.96 8.96 7.81
CA GLN A 107 12.80 7.58 7.34
C GLN A 107 14.00 6.71 7.74
N LYS A 108 15.23 7.25 7.67
CA LYS A 108 16.44 6.51 8.04
C LYS A 108 16.51 6.13 9.52
N ARG A 109 15.75 6.79 10.40
CA ARG A 109 15.74 6.47 11.84
C ARG A 109 15.20 5.07 12.11
N VAL A 110 14.30 4.56 11.25
CA VAL A 110 13.67 3.25 11.42
C VAL A 110 14.68 2.09 11.37
N PHE A 111 15.80 2.27 10.67
CA PHE A 111 16.85 1.26 10.53
C PHE A 111 17.75 1.14 11.75
N ARG A 112 17.71 2.11 12.66
CA ARG A 112 18.51 2.05 13.88
C ARG A 112 17.93 1.01 14.83
N PRO A 113 18.78 0.22 15.53
CA PRO A 113 18.29 -0.67 16.58
C PRO A 113 17.69 0.14 17.73
N VAL A 114 16.72 -0.46 18.42
CA VAL A 114 16.14 0.07 19.66
C VAL A 114 16.84 -0.52 20.88
N LEU A 115 16.70 0.13 22.03
CA LEU A 115 17.29 -0.37 23.28
C LEU A 115 16.67 -1.71 23.71
N PRO A 116 17.42 -2.58 24.42
CA PRO A 116 16.87 -3.80 24.98
C PRO A 116 15.65 -3.54 25.87
N GLY A 117 14.63 -4.39 25.75
CA GLY A 117 13.36 -4.20 26.46
C GLY A 117 12.55 -2.98 26.00
N VAL A 118 12.83 -2.43 24.81
CA VAL A 118 11.97 -1.48 24.11
C VAL A 118 11.52 -2.12 22.79
N ARG A 119 10.22 -2.18 22.55
CA ARG A 119 9.71 -2.71 21.28
C ARG A 119 9.63 -1.62 20.22
N LYS A 120 10.21 -1.89 19.05
CA LYS A 120 10.07 -1.05 17.86
C LYS A 120 8.69 -1.24 17.23
N LEU A 121 7.95 -0.15 17.05
CA LEU A 121 6.68 -0.10 16.33
C LEU A 121 6.82 0.81 15.12
N ILE A 122 6.44 0.32 13.95
CA ILE A 122 6.60 1.02 12.67
C ILE A 122 5.22 1.16 12.02
N LEU A 123 4.73 2.38 11.94
CA LEU A 123 3.46 2.72 11.30
C LEU A 123 3.74 3.19 9.88
N SER A 124 3.28 2.46 8.87
CA SER A 124 3.64 2.72 7.48
C SER A 124 2.48 2.61 6.52
N THR A 125 2.55 3.37 5.41
CA THR A 125 1.77 3.08 4.22
C THR A 125 2.44 2.00 3.37
N ASN A 126 2.03 1.85 2.11
CA ASN A 126 2.65 0.94 1.15
C ASN A 126 4.14 1.25 0.85
N ILE A 127 4.74 2.32 1.37
CA ILE A 127 6.19 2.57 1.21
C ILE A 127 7.05 1.45 1.82
N ALA A 128 6.60 0.81 2.91
CA ALA A 128 7.29 -0.34 3.49
C ALA A 128 7.05 -1.66 2.71
N GLU A 129 6.14 -1.67 1.73
CA GLU A 129 5.77 -2.86 0.95
C GLU A 129 6.85 -3.23 -0.07
N THR A 130 7.54 -2.24 -0.65
CA THR A 130 8.61 -2.43 -1.66
C THR A 130 9.89 -1.70 -1.28
N SER A 131 9.79 -0.42 -0.92
CA SER A 131 10.92 0.53 -0.89
C SER A 131 11.82 0.49 0.35
N VAL A 132 11.45 -0.25 1.41
CA VAL A 132 12.17 -0.25 2.68
C VAL A 132 12.43 -1.69 3.13
N THR A 133 13.66 -1.98 3.56
CA THR A 133 14.04 -3.30 4.12
C THR A 133 14.40 -3.12 5.60
N ILE A 134 13.54 -3.60 6.48
CA ILE A 134 13.72 -3.53 7.93
C ILE A 134 13.90 -4.95 8.45
N ASN A 135 15.11 -5.29 8.89
CA ASN A 135 15.50 -6.67 9.14
C ASN A 135 14.93 -7.23 10.45
N ASP A 136 14.64 -6.38 11.43
CA ASP A 136 14.16 -6.77 12.75
C ASP A 136 12.62 -6.93 12.85
N VAL A 137 11.90 -6.83 11.72
CA VAL A 137 10.44 -7.06 11.69
C VAL A 137 10.13 -8.54 11.86
N LEU A 138 9.45 -8.86 12.95
CA LEU A 138 8.93 -10.20 13.23
C LEU A 138 7.41 -10.27 13.05
N PHE A 139 6.72 -9.18 13.37
CA PHE A 139 5.27 -9.11 13.32
C PHE A 139 4.83 -8.09 12.27
N VAL A 140 3.89 -8.49 11.41
CA VAL A 140 3.21 -7.58 10.49
C VAL A 140 1.74 -7.53 10.86
N ILE A 141 1.17 -6.33 10.92
CA ILE A 141 -0.27 -6.10 11.02
C ILE A 141 -0.69 -5.40 9.72
N ASP A 142 -1.48 -6.08 8.90
CA ASP A 142 -1.93 -5.60 7.60
C ASP A 142 -3.43 -5.29 7.62
N CYS A 143 -3.78 -4.01 7.55
CA CYS A 143 -5.17 -3.57 7.49
C CYS A 143 -5.86 -3.92 6.16
N GLY A 144 -5.12 -4.33 5.12
CA GLY A 144 -5.68 -4.70 3.82
C GLY A 144 -6.16 -3.52 2.98
N LYS A 145 -5.94 -2.29 3.43
CA LYS A 145 -6.37 -1.07 2.74
C LYS A 145 -5.19 -0.27 2.18
N VAL A 146 -5.50 0.55 1.18
CA VAL A 146 -4.58 1.51 0.56
C VAL A 146 -5.36 2.73 0.07
N LYS A 147 -4.74 3.91 0.12
CA LYS A 147 -5.22 5.12 -0.58
C LYS A 147 -4.39 5.33 -1.84
N GLU A 148 -5.03 5.32 -3.00
CA GLU A 148 -4.35 5.43 -4.29
C GLU A 148 -4.95 6.52 -5.16
N LYS A 149 -4.10 7.14 -5.98
CA LYS A 149 -4.55 8.10 -6.99
C LYS A 149 -5.35 7.34 -8.05
N SER A 150 -6.54 7.84 -8.31
CA SER A 150 -7.46 7.40 -9.36
C SER A 150 -7.78 8.58 -10.25
N TYR A 151 -7.78 8.35 -11.55
CA TYR A 151 -8.13 9.34 -12.56
C TYR A 151 -9.39 8.91 -13.31
N ASP A 152 -10.38 9.79 -13.35
CA ASP A 152 -11.54 9.63 -14.21
C ASP A 152 -11.33 10.41 -15.51
N SER A 153 -11.15 9.67 -16.60
CA SER A 153 -10.90 10.23 -17.92
C SER A 153 -12.10 10.97 -18.54
N LEU A 154 -13.32 10.73 -18.05
CA LEU A 154 -14.53 11.40 -18.53
C LEU A 154 -14.69 12.78 -17.90
N THR A 155 -14.44 12.88 -16.60
CA THR A 155 -14.58 14.13 -15.83
C THR A 155 -13.28 14.92 -15.76
N GLY A 156 -12.13 14.29 -16.04
CA GLY A 156 -10.81 14.88 -15.88
C GLY A 156 -10.36 15.01 -14.43
N VAL A 157 -11.11 14.43 -13.48
CA VAL A 157 -10.84 14.57 -12.04
C VAL A 157 -9.83 13.52 -11.58
N THR A 158 -8.83 13.97 -10.82
CA THR A 158 -7.93 13.09 -10.07
C THR A 158 -8.34 13.11 -8.60
N GLN A 159 -8.55 11.94 -8.02
CA GLN A 159 -8.93 11.79 -6.62
C GLN A 159 -8.07 10.73 -5.92
N LEU A 160 -7.97 10.83 -4.60
CA LEU A 160 -7.32 9.83 -3.76
C LEU A 160 -8.38 8.89 -3.22
N LYS A 161 -8.49 7.68 -3.78
CA LYS A 161 -9.52 6.71 -3.44
C LYS A 161 -8.98 5.69 -2.45
N ALA A 162 -9.70 5.49 -1.34
CA ALA A 162 -9.44 4.37 -0.44
C ALA A 162 -10.01 3.08 -1.06
N GLY A 163 -9.24 2.00 -0.98
CA GLY A 163 -9.61 0.71 -1.54
C GLY A 163 -8.92 -0.44 -0.84
N TRP A 164 -9.33 -1.66 -1.21
CA TRP A 164 -8.65 -2.88 -0.81
C TRP A 164 -7.37 -3.08 -1.63
N ILE A 165 -6.36 -3.67 -1.00
CA ILE A 165 -5.12 -4.03 -1.68
C ILE A 165 -5.31 -5.22 -2.63
N SER A 166 -4.32 -5.44 -3.49
CA SER A 166 -4.27 -6.65 -4.31
C SER A 166 -3.82 -7.87 -3.50
N LYS A 167 -4.10 -9.08 -4.01
CA LYS A 167 -3.54 -10.33 -3.46
C LYS A 167 -2.02 -10.31 -3.47
N ALA A 168 -1.42 -9.81 -4.56
CA ALA A 168 0.03 -9.63 -4.66
C ALA A 168 0.58 -8.73 -3.54
N SER A 169 -0.09 -7.61 -3.25
CA SER A 169 0.30 -6.71 -2.15
C SER A 169 0.21 -7.37 -0.79
N ALA A 170 -0.88 -8.10 -0.50
CA ALA A 170 -1.03 -8.85 0.74
C ALA A 170 0.13 -9.85 0.94
N ILE A 171 0.51 -10.56 -0.13
CA ILE A 171 1.64 -11.51 -0.10
C ILE A 171 2.97 -10.78 0.14
N GLN A 172 3.19 -9.63 -0.51
CA GLN A 172 4.40 -8.81 -0.29
C GLN A 172 4.49 -8.29 1.15
N ARG A 173 3.37 -7.81 1.71
CA ARG A 173 3.26 -7.36 3.10
C ARG A 173 3.54 -8.51 4.07
N ARG A 174 2.98 -9.70 3.83
CA ARG A 174 3.30 -10.91 4.59
C ARG A 174 4.79 -11.22 4.57
N GLY A 175 5.45 -11.09 3.42
CA GLY A 175 6.89 -11.29 3.27
C GLY A 175 7.79 -10.25 3.97
N ARG A 176 7.19 -9.25 4.65
CA ARG A 176 7.92 -8.33 5.53
C ARG A 176 8.15 -8.90 6.92
N ALA A 177 7.31 -9.84 7.36
CA ALA A 177 7.64 -10.71 8.48
C ALA A 177 8.52 -11.86 7.98
N GLY A 178 9.32 -12.45 8.88
CA GLY A 178 9.94 -13.74 8.58
C GLY A 178 11.30 -13.69 7.90
N ARG A 179 11.94 -12.52 7.77
CA ARG A 179 13.22 -12.39 7.01
C ARG A 179 14.40 -13.05 7.70
N CYS A 180 14.55 -12.83 9.00
CA CYS A 180 15.69 -13.35 9.77
C CYS A 180 15.34 -14.59 10.61
N ARG A 181 14.06 -14.76 10.95
CA ARG A 181 13.51 -15.90 11.70
C ARG A 181 12.00 -16.00 11.46
N PRO A 182 11.32 -17.13 11.74
CA PRO A 182 9.88 -17.29 11.53
C PRO A 182 9.09 -16.15 12.17
N GLY A 183 8.22 -15.49 11.40
CA GLY A 183 7.43 -14.34 11.85
C GLY A 183 5.96 -14.52 11.56
N LEU A 184 5.13 -13.61 12.09
CA LEU A 184 3.68 -13.66 11.96
C LEU A 184 3.15 -12.45 11.19
N CYS A 185 2.18 -12.68 10.31
CA CYS A 185 1.45 -11.63 9.62
C CYS A 185 -0.03 -11.75 9.95
N TYR A 186 -0.58 -10.72 10.59
CA TYR A 186 -1.98 -10.61 10.95
C TYR A 186 -2.70 -9.78 9.89
N HIS A 187 -3.64 -10.39 9.18
CA HIS A 187 -4.47 -9.73 8.20
C HIS A 187 -5.80 -9.34 8.84
N LEU A 188 -6.16 -8.05 8.84
CA LEU A 188 -7.41 -7.56 9.42
C LEU A 188 -8.58 -7.64 8.43
N TYR A 189 -8.65 -8.76 7.70
CA TYR A 189 -9.70 -9.05 6.74
C TYR A 189 -9.92 -10.56 6.66
N SER A 190 -11.17 -10.95 6.44
CA SER A 190 -11.54 -12.36 6.36
C SER A 190 -10.95 -13.04 5.12
N ARG A 191 -10.90 -14.38 5.13
CA ARG A 191 -10.51 -15.16 3.95
C ARG A 191 -11.45 -14.93 2.77
N ALA A 192 -12.75 -14.80 3.04
CA ALA A 192 -13.74 -14.46 2.02
C ALA A 192 -13.44 -13.10 1.38
N ARG A 193 -13.05 -12.10 2.18
CA ARG A 193 -12.62 -10.78 1.69
C ARG A 193 -11.33 -10.87 0.89
N PHE A 194 -10.32 -11.61 1.36
CA PHE A 194 -9.09 -11.84 0.60
C PHE A 194 -9.37 -12.49 -0.77
N ASN A 195 -10.32 -13.42 -0.84
CA ASN A 195 -10.67 -14.10 -2.08
C ASN A 195 -11.29 -13.16 -3.12
N SER A 196 -11.97 -12.08 -2.70
CA SER A 196 -12.53 -11.06 -3.59
C SER A 196 -11.53 -10.00 -4.05
N PHE A 197 -10.31 -9.97 -3.49
CA PHE A 197 -9.26 -9.04 -3.94
C PHE A 197 -8.83 -9.31 -5.39
N GLN A 198 -8.49 -8.23 -6.09
CA GLN A 198 -7.85 -8.32 -7.40
C GLN A 198 -6.50 -9.03 -7.28
N LYS A 199 -6.12 -9.84 -8.29
CA LYS A 199 -4.84 -10.58 -8.26
C LYS A 199 -3.65 -9.62 -8.19
N PHE A 200 -3.68 -8.57 -9.01
CA PHE A 200 -2.65 -7.54 -9.10
C PHE A 200 -3.27 -6.15 -9.01
N GLN A 201 -2.47 -5.19 -8.57
CA GLN A 201 -2.86 -3.79 -8.61
C GLN A 201 -2.93 -3.30 -10.06
N VAL A 202 -3.89 -2.42 -10.35
CA VAL A 202 -3.99 -1.76 -11.66
C VAL A 202 -2.72 -0.93 -11.90
N PRO A 203 -2.03 -1.11 -13.04
CA PRO A 203 -0.83 -0.35 -13.39
C PRO A 203 -1.06 1.16 -13.34
N GLU A 204 -0.06 1.90 -12.87
CA GLU A 204 -0.17 3.36 -12.69
C GLU A 204 -0.58 4.08 -13.98
N ILE A 205 0.01 3.69 -15.12
CA ILE A 205 -0.30 4.22 -16.47
C ILE A 205 -1.78 4.16 -16.84
N LEU A 206 -2.56 3.26 -16.23
CA LEU A 206 -4.00 3.09 -16.49
C LEU A 206 -4.89 3.85 -15.50
N ARG A 207 -4.34 4.40 -14.41
CA ARG A 207 -5.12 4.96 -13.31
C ARG A 207 -4.71 6.36 -12.86
N VAL A 208 -3.66 6.94 -13.44
CA VAL A 208 -3.24 8.33 -13.18
C VAL A 208 -3.23 9.16 -14.46
N PRO A 209 -3.28 10.50 -14.37
CA PRO A 209 -3.13 11.35 -15.54
C PRO A 209 -1.76 11.16 -16.18
N ILE A 210 -1.74 10.93 -17.50
CA ILE A 210 -0.51 10.60 -18.24
C ILE A 210 0.15 11.81 -18.91
N HIS A 211 -0.16 13.04 -18.49
CA HIS A 211 0.40 14.27 -19.09
C HIS A 211 1.94 14.29 -19.02
N GLU A 212 2.49 14.02 -17.83
CA GLU A 212 3.94 13.96 -17.63
C GLU A 212 4.57 12.82 -18.44
N LEU A 213 3.90 11.65 -18.46
CA LEU A 213 4.34 10.51 -19.27
C LEU A 213 4.34 10.84 -20.77
N CYS A 214 3.35 11.59 -21.28
CA CYS A 214 3.31 12.06 -22.66
C CYS A 214 4.48 13.01 -22.99
N LEU A 215 4.85 13.90 -22.06
CA LEU A 215 6.02 14.77 -22.23
C LEU A 215 7.32 13.98 -22.25
N GLN A 216 7.50 13.05 -21.32
CA GLN A 216 8.65 12.14 -21.29
C GLN A 216 8.72 11.29 -22.57
N ALA A 217 7.59 10.76 -23.02
CA ALA A 217 7.50 10.03 -24.28
C ALA A 217 7.88 10.90 -25.47
N LYS A 218 7.53 12.19 -25.49
CA LYS A 218 7.93 13.11 -26.58
C LYS A 218 9.45 13.33 -26.63
N LEU A 219 10.12 13.33 -25.49
CA LEU A 219 11.58 13.46 -25.40
C LEU A 219 12.31 12.19 -25.88
N LEU A 220 11.72 11.02 -25.69
CA LEU A 220 12.35 9.72 -25.95
C LEU A 220 11.91 9.07 -27.28
N ALA A 221 10.73 9.41 -27.79
CA ALA A 221 10.20 8.83 -29.02
C ALA A 221 11.02 9.26 -30.24
N PRO A 222 11.11 8.41 -31.28
CA PRO A 222 11.75 8.78 -32.53
C PRO A 222 11.18 10.09 -33.12
N PRO A 223 12.00 10.87 -33.85
CA PRO A 223 11.52 12.04 -34.56
C PRO A 223 10.29 11.69 -35.42
N ASN A 224 9.26 12.53 -35.36
CA ASN A 224 7.99 12.38 -36.08
C ASN A 224 7.10 11.17 -35.68
N ALA A 225 7.46 10.40 -34.63
CA ALA A 225 6.57 9.37 -34.11
C ALA A 225 5.44 9.98 -33.26
N PRO A 226 4.16 9.59 -33.47
CA PRO A 226 3.07 9.96 -32.57
C PRO A 226 3.29 9.40 -31.17
N ILE A 227 3.01 10.21 -30.14
CA ILE A 227 3.14 9.79 -28.73
C ILE A 227 2.24 8.58 -28.44
N ALA A 228 1.05 8.53 -29.04
CA ALA A 228 0.13 7.40 -28.91
C ALA A 228 0.77 6.08 -29.38
N ASP A 229 1.44 6.09 -30.52
CA ASP A 229 2.10 4.89 -31.08
C ASP A 229 3.28 4.44 -30.22
N PHE A 230 3.97 5.38 -29.58
CA PHE A 230 5.04 5.08 -28.64
C PHE A 230 4.50 4.42 -27.37
N LEU A 231 3.48 5.02 -26.74
CA LEU A 231 2.86 4.49 -25.51
C LEU A 231 2.10 3.18 -25.75
N ALA A 232 1.61 2.94 -26.96
CA ALA A 232 0.97 1.68 -27.35
C ALA A 232 1.90 0.46 -27.27
N LYS A 233 3.22 0.67 -27.16
CA LYS A 233 4.23 -0.40 -27.01
C LYS A 233 4.48 -0.81 -25.55
N ALA A 234 3.86 -0.14 -24.58
CA ALA A 234 3.96 -0.51 -23.18
C ALA A 234 3.32 -1.89 -22.92
N PRO A 235 3.73 -2.64 -21.87
CA PRO A 235 3.11 -3.92 -21.51
C PRO A 235 1.59 -3.81 -21.32
N ASP A 236 1.16 -2.73 -20.66
CA ASP A 236 -0.23 -2.35 -20.48
C ASP A 236 -0.43 -0.94 -21.06
N PRO A 237 -0.78 -0.81 -22.35
CA PRO A 237 -0.86 0.48 -23.00
C PRO A 237 -2.06 1.29 -22.50
N PRO A 238 -1.94 2.62 -22.36
CA PRO A 238 -3.06 3.48 -21.98
C PRO A 238 -4.11 3.50 -23.10
N PRO A 239 -5.40 3.68 -22.77
CA PRO A 239 -6.44 3.81 -23.79
C PRO A 239 -6.18 5.00 -24.71
N PHE A 240 -6.37 4.80 -26.02
CA PHE A 240 -6.10 5.82 -27.04
C PHE A 240 -6.75 7.17 -26.73
N MET A 241 -8.00 7.16 -26.26
CA MET A 241 -8.74 8.38 -25.92
C MET A 241 -8.09 9.16 -24.78
N VAL A 242 -7.54 8.46 -23.78
CA VAL A 242 -6.83 9.07 -22.65
C VAL A 242 -5.56 9.76 -23.14
N THR A 243 -4.78 9.08 -23.99
CA THR A 243 -3.56 9.66 -24.58
C THR A 243 -3.87 10.86 -25.47
N ARG A 244 -4.91 10.75 -26.32
CA ARG A 244 -5.34 11.86 -27.18
C ARG A 244 -5.72 13.09 -26.36
N ASN A 245 -6.54 12.90 -25.33
CA ASN A 245 -6.97 14.00 -24.46
C ASN A 245 -5.79 14.66 -23.74
N ALA A 246 -4.85 13.85 -23.22
CA ALA A 246 -3.64 14.36 -22.57
C ALA A 246 -2.76 15.18 -23.53
N VAL A 247 -2.56 14.70 -24.77
CA VAL A 247 -1.78 15.42 -25.79
C VAL A 247 -2.48 16.73 -26.20
N THR A 248 -3.80 16.72 -26.38
CA THR A 248 -4.56 17.94 -26.70
C THR A 248 -4.41 18.98 -25.59
N LEU A 249 -4.53 18.58 -24.32
CA LEU A 249 -4.35 19.49 -23.19
C LEU A 249 -2.95 20.12 -23.18
N LEU A 250 -1.90 19.31 -23.38
CA LEU A 250 -0.53 19.80 -23.43
C LEU A 250 -0.30 20.81 -24.55
N LYS A 251 -0.88 20.60 -25.73
CA LYS A 251 -0.82 21.56 -26.85
C LYS A 251 -1.48 22.88 -26.49
N VAL A 252 -2.65 22.84 -25.86
CA VAL A 252 -3.36 24.05 -25.41
C VAL A 252 -2.52 24.81 -24.37
N CYS A 253 -1.96 24.12 -23.38
CA CYS A 253 -1.08 24.75 -22.38
C CYS A 253 0.14 25.42 -23.04
N PHE A 254 0.77 24.77 -24.02
CA PHE A 254 1.92 25.33 -24.74
C PHE A 254 1.55 26.61 -25.50
N ILE A 255 0.43 26.60 -26.23
CA ILE A 255 -0.07 27.79 -26.94
C ILE A 255 -0.34 28.94 -25.97
N ILE A 256 -0.97 28.67 -24.82
CA ILE A 256 -1.25 29.70 -23.81
C ILE A 256 0.06 30.28 -23.26
N ILE A 257 1.07 29.45 -22.99
CA ILE A 257 2.38 29.91 -22.53
C ILE A 257 3.03 30.81 -23.58
N GLU A 258 3.01 30.44 -24.87
CA GLU A 258 3.54 31.28 -25.94
C GLU A 258 2.83 32.63 -26.02
N VAL A 259 1.50 32.65 -25.91
CA VAL A 259 0.71 33.90 -25.90
C VAL A 259 1.09 34.77 -24.71
N ILE A 260 1.15 34.22 -23.49
CA ILE A 260 1.51 34.98 -22.28
C ILE A 260 2.95 35.51 -22.36
N VAL A 261 3.89 34.71 -22.86
CA VAL A 261 5.30 35.14 -23.01
C VAL A 261 5.38 36.27 -24.03
N ASN A 262 4.71 36.15 -25.16
CA ASN A 262 4.71 37.19 -26.20
C ASN A 262 4.04 38.48 -25.74
N ASP A 263 2.96 38.41 -24.94
CA ASP A 263 2.24 39.59 -24.42
C ASP A 263 3.07 40.36 -23.37
N ASN A 264 3.84 39.66 -22.53
CA ASN A 264 4.76 40.27 -21.56
C ASN A 264 6.10 40.73 -22.16
N SER A 265 6.33 40.48 -23.45
CA SER A 265 7.55 40.88 -24.17
C SER A 265 7.41 42.24 -24.88
N THR A 266 6.21 42.83 -24.83
CA THR A 266 5.84 44.15 -25.37
C THR A 266 5.65 45.18 -24.26
#